data_AF-A0A239H818-F1
#
_entry.id   AF-A0A239H818-F1
#
_cell.length_a   1.000
_cell.length_b   1.000
_cell.length_c   1.000
_cell.angle_alpha   90.00
_cell.angle_beta   90.00
_cell.angle_gamma   90.00
#
_symmetry.space_group_name_H-M   'P 1'
#
loop_
_entity.id
_entity.type
_entity.pdbx_description
1 polymer ?
#
loop_
_entity_poly.entity_id
_entity_poly.type
_entity_poly.pdbx_seq_one_letter_code
_entity_poly.pdbx_strand_id
1 'polypeptide(L)'
;MRGSIILFAILLSCSPPQKDKIVIPELHAGFYSEALDRINEKLRADPDDQRLIDQKLFYCEQLDWPTTCISALDTYKQAHGMTNQLVKQYIAYYEKHERYQLLLDLYDRWSEEYELFDEFRKSYINSLSRSGKKKRALNELRLYLINHQSNQDIEFASIQYLMLGDTALASYYLGKLFQIDSQNDLIWNYGQLLFQLGYQEKGLSVLSEYADRNNGDFDIQFAFASLLWEANRNRQLRETLKPFTAKDTVSYLVADTYRRDQMWDSAVYVLEKVIAKDSSRRKPIWKLARLYEDRGWLLTSIPYLEYLVDLNPADTLAAQRIDLIQRKIAYLQRLKFEERKTPTIELKPKKIEN
;
A
#
# COMPACT_ATOMS: atom_id res chain seq x y z
N MET A 1 6.83 20.17 -82.42
CA MET A 1 7.03 19.13 -81.40
C MET A 1 6.70 19.73 -80.03
N ARG A 2 5.52 19.38 -79.49
CA ARG A 2 4.93 19.87 -78.22
C ARG A 2 4.49 18.58 -77.50
N GLY A 3 4.73 18.29 -76.24
CA GLY A 3 5.04 19.07 -75.05
C GLY A 3 4.15 18.49 -73.94
N SER A 4 4.66 17.54 -73.16
CA SER A 4 3.89 16.77 -72.15
C SER A 4 3.67 17.58 -70.87
N ILE A 5 2.44 17.56 -70.35
CA ILE A 5 2.01 18.23 -69.10
C ILE A 5 1.87 17.18 -68.00
N ILE A 6 2.46 17.45 -66.84
CA ILE A 6 2.40 16.66 -65.60
C ILE A 6 1.31 17.25 -64.69
N LEU A 7 0.42 16.41 -64.17
CA LEU A 7 -0.62 16.77 -63.19
C LEU A 7 -0.13 16.47 -61.76
N PHE A 8 -0.21 17.45 -60.88
CA PHE A 8 0.19 17.39 -59.46
C PHE A 8 -1.06 17.24 -58.58
N ALA A 9 -1.10 16.22 -57.71
CA ALA A 9 -2.13 16.04 -56.69
C ALA A 9 -1.58 16.44 -55.31
N ILE A 10 -2.22 17.40 -54.65
CA ILE A 10 -1.90 17.85 -53.29
C ILE A 10 -2.99 17.34 -52.33
N LEU A 11 -2.61 16.48 -51.38
CA LEU A 11 -3.43 16.08 -50.24
C LEU A 11 -3.23 17.10 -49.12
N LEU A 12 -4.30 17.81 -48.74
CA LEU A 12 -4.34 18.70 -47.57
C LEU A 12 -4.70 17.88 -46.32
N SER A 13 -3.77 17.83 -45.36
CA SER A 13 -4.01 17.32 -44.01
C SER A 13 -4.66 18.42 -43.15
N CYS A 14 -5.93 18.24 -42.78
CA CYS A 14 -6.58 19.04 -41.73
C CYS A 14 -6.03 18.64 -40.35
N SER A 15 -5.31 19.52 -39.69
CA SER A 15 -5.04 19.42 -38.25
C SER A 15 -6.31 19.79 -37.46
N PRO A 16 -6.68 19.02 -36.41
CA PRO A 16 -7.84 19.37 -35.58
C PRO A 16 -7.57 20.65 -34.76
N PRO A 17 -8.62 21.44 -34.47
CA PRO A 17 -8.47 22.69 -33.73
C PRO A 17 -7.98 22.42 -32.31
N GLN A 18 -6.84 23.02 -31.94
CA GLN A 18 -6.40 23.11 -30.56
C GLN A 18 -7.46 23.91 -29.78
N LYS A 19 -8.12 23.26 -28.83
CA LYS A 19 -8.86 23.97 -27.78
C LYS A 19 -7.82 24.67 -26.92
N ASP A 20 -7.75 26.00 -27.04
CA ASP A 20 -7.00 26.83 -26.11
C ASP A 20 -7.46 26.50 -24.69
N LYS A 21 -6.59 25.84 -23.93
CA LYS A 21 -6.81 25.66 -22.49
C LYS A 21 -6.75 27.05 -21.89
N ILE A 22 -7.85 27.51 -21.31
CA ILE A 22 -7.86 28.69 -20.46
C ILE A 22 -6.86 28.41 -19.32
N VAL A 23 -5.68 29.02 -19.41
CA VAL A 23 -4.70 28.99 -18.33
C VAL A 23 -5.19 30.00 -17.30
N ILE A 24 -5.79 29.50 -16.23
CA ILE A 24 -6.11 30.31 -15.06
C ILE A 24 -4.75 30.68 -14.44
N PRO A 25 -4.39 31.97 -14.31
CA PRO A 25 -3.11 32.36 -13.75
C PRO A 25 -3.03 31.84 -12.31
N GLU A 26 -1.91 31.20 -11.97
CA GLU A 26 -1.61 30.84 -10.59
C GLU A 26 -1.51 32.12 -9.76
N LEU A 27 -2.50 32.35 -8.90
CA LEU A 27 -2.50 33.49 -8.00
C LEU A 27 -1.38 33.30 -6.97
N HIS A 28 -0.38 34.19 -6.99
CA HIS A 28 0.73 34.15 -6.06
C HIS A 28 0.32 34.62 -4.65
N ALA A 29 1.07 34.20 -3.62
CA ALA A 29 0.80 34.54 -2.21
C ALA A 29 0.62 36.05 -1.94
N GLY A 30 1.30 36.91 -2.70
CA GLY A 30 1.14 38.37 -2.61
C GLY A 30 -0.28 38.85 -2.91
N PHE A 31 -0.97 38.23 -3.89
CA PHE A 31 -2.36 38.58 -4.21
C PHE A 31 -3.29 38.30 -3.02
N TYR A 32 -3.15 37.14 -2.39
CA TYR A 32 -3.97 36.76 -1.24
C TYR A 32 -3.68 37.63 -0.02
N SER A 33 -2.43 38.01 0.21
CA SER A 33 -2.08 38.94 1.31
C SER A 33 -2.72 40.31 1.11
N GLU A 34 -2.64 40.88 -0.10
CA GLU A 34 -3.29 42.16 -0.38
C GLU A 34 -4.81 42.08 -0.27
N ALA A 35 -5.40 40.96 -0.71
CA ALA A 35 -6.84 40.73 -0.58
C ALA A 35 -7.25 40.63 0.90
N LEU A 36 -6.47 39.96 1.74
CA LEU A 36 -6.68 39.90 3.19
C LEU A 36 -6.59 41.28 3.84
N ASP A 37 -5.62 42.11 3.45
CA ASP A 37 -5.49 43.46 3.99
C ASP A 37 -6.72 44.31 3.67
N ARG A 38 -7.22 44.24 2.42
CA ARG A 38 -8.45 44.93 2.02
C ARG A 38 -9.68 44.41 2.76
N ILE A 39 -9.77 43.10 2.98
CA ILE A 39 -10.87 42.52 3.76
C ILE A 39 -10.78 42.97 5.22
N ASN A 40 -9.59 42.98 5.83
CA ASN A 40 -9.39 43.46 7.18
C ASN A 40 -9.79 44.93 7.33
N GLU A 41 -9.48 45.78 6.35
CA GLU A 41 -9.90 47.18 6.33
C GLU A 41 -11.44 47.30 6.29
N LYS A 42 -12.10 46.54 5.42
CA LYS A 42 -13.56 46.54 5.33
C LYS A 42 -14.24 45.98 6.59
N LEU A 43 -13.69 44.92 7.17
CA LEU A 43 -14.19 44.36 8.44
C LEU A 43 -13.99 45.29 9.63
N ARG A 44 -13.08 46.28 9.57
CA ARG A 44 -13.03 47.33 10.60
C ARG A 44 -14.21 48.29 10.52
N ALA A 45 -14.74 48.52 9.32
CA ALA A 45 -15.89 49.38 9.09
C ALA A 45 -17.22 48.67 9.32
N ASP A 46 -17.28 47.37 8.96
CA ASP A 46 -18.43 46.50 9.16
C ASP A 46 -17.97 45.13 9.70
N PRO A 47 -17.81 45.00 11.03
CA PRO A 47 -17.32 43.77 11.66
C PRO A 47 -18.24 42.55 11.46
N ASP A 48 -19.49 42.79 11.07
CA ASP A 48 -20.55 41.80 11.04
C ASP A 48 -20.85 41.30 9.60
N ASP A 49 -20.11 41.79 8.58
CA ASP A 49 -20.27 41.34 7.19
C ASP A 49 -19.78 39.90 7.01
N GLN A 50 -20.71 38.94 7.09
CA GLN A 50 -20.47 37.51 6.93
C GLN A 50 -19.73 37.17 5.64
N ARG A 51 -19.99 37.88 4.54
CA ARG A 51 -19.36 37.58 3.25
C ARG A 51 -17.87 37.89 3.29
N LEU A 52 -17.49 38.96 3.98
CA LEU A 52 -16.09 39.33 4.15
C LEU A 52 -15.35 38.36 5.08
N ILE A 53 -16.02 37.83 6.11
CA ILE A 53 -15.45 36.79 6.97
C ILE A 53 -15.23 35.50 6.20
N ASP A 54 -16.22 35.04 5.43
CA ASP A 54 -16.09 33.84 4.60
C ASP A 54 -14.95 33.99 3.58
N GLN A 55 -14.82 35.17 2.96
CA GLN A 55 -13.69 35.49 2.07
C GLN A 55 -12.35 35.51 2.80
N LYS A 56 -12.31 36.05 4.03
CA LYS A 56 -11.10 36.08 4.86
C LYS A 56 -10.63 34.66 5.17
N LEU A 57 -11.55 33.79 5.59
CA LEU A 57 -11.25 32.39 5.87
C LEU A 57 -10.73 31.67 4.64
N PHE A 58 -11.40 31.87 3.49
CA PHE A 58 -10.96 31.30 2.21
C PHE A 58 -9.53 31.73 1.86
N TYR A 59 -9.18 33.01 1.97
CA TYR A 59 -7.82 33.46 1.63
C TYR A 59 -6.76 33.04 2.64
N CYS A 60 -7.07 33.07 3.95
CA CYS A 60 -6.16 32.53 4.95
C CYS A 60 -5.92 31.02 4.74
N GLU A 61 -6.92 30.29 4.25
CA GLU A 61 -6.80 28.88 3.86
C GLU A 61 -5.89 28.69 2.63
N GLN A 62 -6.01 29.54 1.59
CA GLN A 62 -5.11 29.48 0.43
C GLN A 62 -3.65 29.80 0.77
N LEU A 63 -3.42 30.56 1.84
CA LEU A 63 -2.10 30.97 2.31
C LEU A 63 -1.46 30.01 3.33
N ASP A 64 -2.19 29.00 3.81
CA ASP A 64 -1.79 28.12 4.90
C ASP A 64 -1.34 28.92 6.15
N TRP A 65 -2.14 29.92 6.54
CA TRP A 65 -1.87 30.80 7.69
C TRP A 65 -2.76 30.47 8.88
N PRO A 66 -2.44 29.41 9.64
CA PRO A 66 -3.37 28.82 10.60
C PRO A 66 -3.70 29.74 11.79
N THR A 67 -2.74 30.51 12.27
CA THR A 67 -2.94 31.44 13.39
C THR A 67 -3.87 32.59 13.02
N THR A 68 -3.75 33.11 11.79
CA THR A 68 -4.59 34.19 11.28
C THR A 68 -6.03 33.72 11.07
N CYS A 69 -6.25 32.51 10.53
CA CYS A 69 -7.58 31.89 10.45
C CYS A 69 -8.29 31.84 11.82
N ILE A 70 -7.62 31.26 12.82
CA ILE A 70 -8.21 31.07 14.15
C ILE A 70 -8.52 32.42 14.80
N SER A 71 -7.59 33.38 14.71
CA SER A 71 -7.83 34.72 15.28
C SER A 71 -9.04 35.42 14.66
N ALA A 72 -9.29 35.21 13.37
CA ALA A 72 -10.45 35.76 12.68
C ALA A 72 -11.75 35.11 13.17
N LEU A 73 -11.77 33.77 13.29
CA LEU A 73 -12.90 33.04 13.84
C LEU A 73 -13.19 33.45 15.29
N ASP A 74 -12.15 33.59 16.13
CA ASP A 74 -12.29 33.98 17.54
C ASP A 74 -12.81 35.41 17.69
N THR A 75 -12.36 36.33 16.83
CA THR A 75 -12.88 37.71 16.79
C THR A 75 -14.36 37.71 16.43
N TYR A 76 -14.73 36.93 15.42
CA TYR A 76 -16.13 36.80 15.00
C TYR A 76 -17.00 36.19 16.11
N LYS A 77 -16.50 35.13 16.78
CA LYS A 77 -17.13 34.51 17.94
C LYS A 77 -17.37 35.52 19.07
N GLN A 78 -16.42 36.42 19.34
CA GLN A 78 -16.58 37.43 20.38
C GLN A 78 -17.69 38.44 20.06
N ALA A 79 -17.85 38.79 18.78
CA ALA A 79 -18.88 39.74 18.34
C ALA A 79 -20.29 39.12 18.27
N HIS A 80 -20.40 37.86 17.83
CA HIS A 80 -21.69 37.25 17.46
C HIS A 80 -22.11 36.06 18.32
N GLY A 81 -21.26 35.64 19.25
CA GLY A 81 -21.40 34.37 19.94
C GLY A 81 -21.09 33.18 19.03
N MET A 82 -21.37 31.97 19.52
CA MET A 82 -21.15 30.75 18.76
C MET A 82 -22.39 30.40 17.94
N THR A 83 -22.31 30.48 16.61
CA THR A 83 -23.40 30.08 15.70
C THR A 83 -23.12 28.71 15.06
N ASN A 84 -24.15 28.02 14.57
CA ASN A 84 -23.95 26.71 13.89
C ASN A 84 -23.02 26.84 12.67
N GLN A 85 -23.18 27.91 11.87
CA GLN A 85 -22.30 28.18 10.72
C GLN A 85 -20.84 28.37 11.16
N LEU A 86 -20.62 29.12 12.25
CA LEU A 86 -19.27 29.33 12.78
C LEU A 86 -18.65 28.02 13.27
N VAL A 87 -19.42 27.16 13.93
CA VAL A 87 -18.96 25.83 14.34
C VAL A 87 -18.56 24.99 13.13
N LYS A 88 -19.35 24.99 12.05
CA LYS A 88 -19.01 24.30 10.79
C LYS A 88 -17.68 24.78 10.23
N GLN A 89 -17.41 26.08 10.29
CA GLN A 89 -16.14 26.66 9.84
C GLN A 89 -14.96 26.22 10.72
N TYR A 90 -15.10 26.25 12.05
CA TYR A 90 -14.07 25.72 12.95
C TYR A 90 -13.83 24.22 12.72
N ILE A 91 -14.88 23.41 12.54
CA ILE A 91 -14.76 21.98 12.28
C ILE A 91 -13.96 21.73 11.00
N ALA A 92 -14.39 22.31 9.87
CA ALA A 92 -13.72 22.14 8.59
C ALA A 92 -12.24 22.53 8.67
N TYR A 93 -11.95 23.66 9.33
CA TYR A 93 -10.60 24.13 9.54
C TYR A 93 -9.77 23.19 10.44
N TYR A 94 -10.27 22.79 11.60
CA TYR A 94 -9.54 21.91 12.51
C TYR A 94 -9.35 20.50 11.96
N GLU A 95 -10.30 19.96 11.20
CA GLU A 95 -10.16 18.68 10.52
C GLU A 95 -9.06 18.73 9.46
N LYS A 96 -9.07 19.77 8.61
CA LYS A 96 -8.05 19.96 7.56
C LYS A 96 -6.64 20.02 8.11
N HIS A 97 -6.45 20.67 9.26
CA HIS A 97 -5.13 20.82 9.90
C HIS A 97 -4.87 19.79 11.01
N GLU A 98 -5.67 18.71 11.07
CA GLU A 98 -5.52 17.61 12.04
C GLU A 98 -5.46 18.07 13.51
N ARG A 99 -6.13 19.17 13.86
CA ARG A 99 -6.16 19.76 15.21
C ARG A 99 -7.24 19.12 16.08
N TYR A 100 -7.22 17.80 16.19
CA TYR A 100 -8.31 17.03 16.81
C TYR A 100 -8.58 17.39 18.28
N GLN A 101 -7.57 17.77 19.06
CA GLN A 101 -7.82 18.19 20.45
C GLN A 101 -8.63 19.48 20.53
N LEU A 102 -8.31 20.49 19.71
CA LEU A 102 -9.07 21.75 19.65
C LEU A 102 -10.50 21.51 19.13
N LEU A 103 -10.64 20.56 18.22
CA LEU A 103 -11.94 20.12 17.70
C LEU A 103 -12.79 19.45 18.78
N LEU A 104 -12.19 18.63 19.65
CA LEU A 104 -12.88 18.08 20.81
C LEU A 104 -13.29 19.17 21.82
N ASP A 105 -12.40 20.11 22.11
CA ASP A 105 -12.71 21.22 23.02
C ASP A 105 -13.81 22.14 22.45
N LEU A 106 -13.91 22.24 21.12
CA LEU A 106 -15.01 22.89 20.43
C LEU A 106 -16.32 22.11 20.62
N TYR A 107 -16.30 20.80 20.38
CA TYR A 107 -17.48 19.95 20.53
C TYR A 107 -17.99 19.88 21.97
N ASP A 108 -17.11 19.73 22.95
CA ASP A 108 -17.47 19.65 24.36
C ASP A 108 -18.17 20.95 24.78
N ARG A 109 -17.60 22.12 24.46
CA ARG A 109 -18.24 23.43 24.73
C ARG A 109 -19.56 23.62 23.98
N TRP A 110 -19.62 23.24 22.71
CA TRP A 110 -20.86 23.32 21.94
C TRP A 110 -21.94 22.43 22.55
N SER A 111 -21.56 21.23 23.01
CA SER A 111 -22.48 20.25 23.60
C SER A 111 -23.03 20.63 24.98
N GLU A 112 -22.33 21.52 25.71
CA GLU A 112 -22.78 22.06 26.99
C GLU A 112 -23.91 23.08 26.82
N GLU A 113 -23.84 23.89 25.76
CA GLU A 113 -24.81 24.95 25.46
C GLU A 113 -25.95 24.44 24.55
N TYR A 114 -25.66 23.46 23.70
CA TYR A 114 -26.55 22.93 22.67
C TYR A 114 -26.46 21.40 22.62
N GLU A 115 -27.51 20.70 22.21
CA GLU A 115 -27.36 19.26 21.95
C GLU A 115 -26.44 19.01 20.74
N LEU A 116 -25.54 18.02 20.84
CA LEU A 116 -24.67 17.65 19.72
C LEU A 116 -25.52 17.10 18.58
N PHE A 117 -25.62 17.86 17.49
CA PHE A 117 -26.35 17.45 16.32
C PHE A 117 -25.79 16.17 15.69
N ASP A 118 -26.68 15.36 15.16
CA ASP A 118 -26.34 14.12 14.47
C ASP A 118 -25.39 14.38 13.28
N GLU A 119 -25.51 15.54 12.61
CA GLU A 119 -24.62 15.97 11.51
C GLU A 119 -23.13 16.05 11.92
N PHE A 120 -22.82 16.30 13.19
CA PHE A 120 -21.45 16.40 13.69
C PHE A 120 -20.92 15.13 14.33
N ARG A 121 -21.78 14.12 14.51
CA ARG A 121 -21.46 12.93 15.30
C ARG A 121 -20.31 12.12 14.69
N LYS A 122 -20.26 11.96 13.37
CA LYS A 122 -19.14 11.26 12.69
C LYS A 122 -17.80 11.99 12.87
N SER A 123 -17.79 13.31 12.69
CA SER A 123 -16.57 14.12 12.86
C SER A 123 -16.07 14.12 14.31
N TYR A 124 -17.00 14.22 15.27
CA TYR A 124 -16.69 14.11 16.70
C TYR A 124 -16.09 12.73 17.06
N ILE A 125 -16.69 11.63 16.60
CA ILE A 125 -16.14 10.28 16.80
C ILE A 125 -14.74 10.15 16.18
N ASN A 126 -14.56 10.61 14.94
CA ASN A 126 -13.27 10.57 14.25
C ASN A 126 -12.21 11.37 15.03
N SER A 127 -12.58 12.52 15.58
CA SER A 127 -11.72 13.35 16.41
C SER A 127 -11.31 12.63 17.69
N LEU A 128 -12.25 11.99 18.38
CA LEU A 128 -11.98 11.18 19.57
C LEU A 128 -11.02 10.02 19.27
N SER A 129 -11.18 9.35 18.13
CA SER A 129 -10.31 8.26 17.70
C SER A 129 -8.88 8.74 17.45
N ARG A 130 -8.73 9.82 16.67
CA ARG A 130 -7.41 10.36 16.29
C ARG A 130 -6.68 11.04 17.43
N SER A 131 -7.39 11.61 18.40
CA SER A 131 -6.79 12.18 19.61
C SER A 131 -6.48 11.12 20.69
N GLY A 132 -6.65 9.83 20.40
CA GLY A 132 -6.36 8.73 21.32
C GLY A 132 -7.35 8.59 22.49
N LYS A 133 -8.53 9.23 22.45
CA LYS A 133 -9.57 9.12 23.50
C LYS A 133 -10.41 7.85 23.31
N LYS A 134 -9.74 6.69 23.22
CA LYS A 134 -10.31 5.39 22.82
C LYS A 134 -11.62 5.03 23.51
N LYS A 135 -11.70 5.16 24.85
CA LYS A 135 -12.90 4.78 25.60
C LYS A 135 -14.13 5.63 25.24
N ARG A 136 -13.95 6.96 25.09
CA ARG A 136 -15.04 7.87 24.66
C ARG A 136 -15.43 7.57 23.22
N ALA A 137 -14.44 7.40 22.33
CA ALA A 137 -14.67 7.09 20.92
C ALA A 137 -15.53 5.82 20.73
N LEU A 138 -15.19 4.73 21.44
CA LEU A 138 -15.94 3.46 21.37
C LEU A 138 -17.38 3.62 21.88
N ASN A 139 -17.59 4.39 22.95
CA ASN A 139 -18.92 4.62 23.49
C ASN A 139 -19.79 5.41 22.50
N GLU A 140 -19.26 6.51 21.96
CA GLU A 140 -19.98 7.34 20.98
C GLU A 140 -20.27 6.59 19.69
N LEU A 141 -19.31 5.78 19.21
CA LEU A 141 -19.50 4.95 18.03
C LEU A 141 -20.59 3.89 18.25
N ARG A 142 -20.66 3.29 19.44
CA ARG A 142 -21.75 2.36 19.79
C ARG A 142 -23.11 3.06 19.78
N LEU A 143 -23.21 4.24 20.40
CA LEU A 143 -24.45 5.02 20.43
C LEU A 143 -24.90 5.44 19.02
N TYR A 144 -23.95 5.88 18.20
CA TYR A 144 -24.17 6.23 16.81
C TYR A 144 -24.80 5.06 16.03
N LEU A 145 -24.25 3.86 16.18
CA LEU A 145 -24.71 2.68 15.45
C LEU A 145 -26.07 2.13 15.94
N ILE A 146 -26.64 2.62 17.05
CA ILE A 146 -28.00 2.22 17.45
C ILE A 146 -29.04 2.70 16.41
N ASN A 147 -28.83 3.91 15.88
CA ASN A 147 -29.78 4.56 14.98
C ASN A 147 -29.31 4.58 13.51
N HIS A 148 -28.03 4.26 13.27
CA HIS A 148 -27.39 4.36 11.96
C HIS A 148 -26.81 3.01 11.53
N GLN A 149 -27.35 2.45 10.44
CA GLN A 149 -26.98 1.13 9.90
C GLN A 149 -26.91 1.13 8.37
N SER A 150 -26.74 2.29 7.72
CA SER A 150 -26.52 2.32 6.28
C SER A 150 -25.15 1.74 5.91
N ASN A 151 -24.94 1.43 4.62
CA ASN A 151 -23.64 0.94 4.15
C ASN A 151 -22.49 1.91 4.55
N GLN A 152 -22.71 3.21 4.37
CA GLN A 152 -21.74 4.26 4.73
C GLN A 152 -21.47 4.33 6.24
N ASP A 153 -22.43 3.94 7.08
CA ASP A 153 -22.28 3.97 8.54
C ASP A 153 -21.51 2.74 9.03
N ILE A 154 -21.74 1.59 8.40
CA ILE A 154 -20.98 0.35 8.63
C ILE A 154 -19.54 0.52 8.16
N GLU A 155 -19.32 1.15 7.00
CA GLU A 155 -18.00 1.52 6.49
C GLU A 155 -17.29 2.45 7.47
N PHE A 156 -17.94 3.55 7.86
CA PHE A 156 -17.42 4.49 8.85
C PHE A 156 -17.02 3.77 10.14
N ALA A 157 -17.90 2.94 10.70
CA ALA A 157 -17.61 2.18 11.91
C ALA A 157 -16.43 1.23 11.76
N SER A 158 -16.33 0.54 10.63
CA SER A 158 -15.21 -0.36 10.32
C SER A 158 -13.87 0.38 10.38
N ILE A 159 -13.79 1.57 9.77
CA ILE A 159 -12.59 2.42 9.81
C ILE A 159 -12.26 2.84 11.24
N GLN A 160 -13.27 3.28 12.01
CA GLN A 160 -13.05 3.74 13.37
C GLN A 160 -12.59 2.60 14.30
N TYR A 161 -13.18 1.40 14.22
CA TYR A 161 -12.73 0.27 15.03
C TYR A 161 -11.33 -0.21 14.66
N LEU A 162 -10.97 -0.19 13.37
CA LEU A 162 -9.60 -0.46 12.92
C LEU A 162 -8.61 0.54 13.53
N MET A 163 -8.91 1.84 13.45
CA MET A 163 -8.06 2.91 14.00
C MET A 163 -7.90 2.82 15.52
N LEU A 164 -8.97 2.45 16.21
CA LEU A 164 -8.96 2.25 17.66
C LEU A 164 -8.29 0.94 18.10
N GLY A 165 -7.92 0.06 17.15
CA GLY A 165 -7.33 -1.25 17.43
C GLY A 165 -8.29 -2.20 18.15
N ASP A 166 -9.61 -2.03 17.96
CA ASP A 166 -10.61 -3.00 18.44
C ASP A 166 -10.83 -4.04 17.34
N THR A 167 -9.95 -5.03 17.30
CA THR A 167 -9.92 -6.05 16.23
C THR A 167 -11.20 -6.90 16.19
N ALA A 168 -11.84 -7.14 17.34
CA ALA A 168 -13.07 -7.92 17.41
C ALA A 168 -14.22 -7.17 16.71
N LEU A 169 -14.49 -5.93 17.13
CA LEU A 169 -15.56 -5.13 16.51
C LEU A 169 -15.22 -4.74 15.08
N ALA A 170 -13.96 -4.44 14.76
CA ALA A 170 -13.52 -4.20 13.39
C ALA A 170 -13.85 -5.40 12.50
N SER A 171 -13.49 -6.62 12.92
CA SER A 171 -13.77 -7.84 12.15
C SER A 171 -15.26 -8.10 11.96
N TYR A 172 -16.09 -7.74 12.95
CA TYR A 172 -17.54 -7.89 12.89
C TYR A 172 -18.16 -6.92 11.87
N TYR A 173 -17.82 -5.63 11.94
CA TYR A 173 -18.37 -4.63 11.02
C TYR A 173 -17.82 -4.77 9.61
N LEU A 174 -16.54 -5.12 9.43
CA LEU A 174 -15.98 -5.47 8.13
C LEU A 174 -16.64 -6.72 7.53
N GLY A 175 -16.97 -7.71 8.36
CA GLY A 175 -17.72 -8.88 7.92
C GLY A 175 -19.14 -8.55 7.47
N LYS A 176 -19.81 -7.62 8.16
CA LYS A 176 -21.11 -7.07 7.71
C LYS A 176 -20.97 -6.30 6.40
N LEU A 177 -19.94 -5.45 6.31
CA LEU A 177 -19.65 -4.68 5.10
C LEU A 177 -19.46 -5.61 3.91
N PHE A 178 -18.67 -6.67 4.07
CA PHE A 178 -18.45 -7.69 3.04
C PHE A 178 -19.74 -8.37 2.54
N GLN A 179 -20.71 -8.59 3.43
CA GLN A 179 -22.00 -9.19 3.05
C GLN A 179 -22.90 -8.24 2.25
N ILE A 180 -22.78 -6.93 2.49
CA ILE A 180 -23.63 -5.90 1.87
C ILE A 180 -22.99 -5.37 0.59
N ASP A 181 -21.69 -5.13 0.65
CA ASP A 181 -20.87 -4.56 -0.40
C ASP A 181 -19.50 -5.26 -0.41
N SER A 182 -19.45 -6.39 -1.10
CA SER A 182 -18.20 -7.13 -1.21
C SER A 182 -17.16 -6.37 -2.01
N GLN A 183 -17.53 -5.33 -2.77
CA GLN A 183 -16.64 -4.54 -3.64
C GLN A 183 -15.91 -3.41 -2.92
N ASN A 184 -16.26 -3.16 -1.65
CA ASN A 184 -15.65 -2.09 -0.88
C ASN A 184 -14.12 -2.28 -0.72
N ASP A 185 -13.35 -1.20 -0.80
CA ASP A 185 -11.88 -1.24 -0.69
C ASP A 185 -11.40 -1.75 0.69
N LEU A 186 -12.22 -1.59 1.74
CA LEU A 186 -11.92 -2.10 3.09
C LEU A 186 -11.95 -3.62 3.19
N ILE A 187 -12.45 -4.34 2.18
CA ILE A 187 -12.46 -5.81 2.18
C ILE A 187 -11.04 -6.37 2.16
N TRP A 188 -10.08 -5.65 1.59
CA TRP A 188 -8.66 -5.97 1.74
C TRP A 188 -8.23 -5.99 3.21
N ASN A 189 -8.57 -4.94 3.96
CA ASN A 189 -8.29 -4.85 5.40
C ASN A 189 -8.99 -5.95 6.19
N TYR A 190 -10.21 -6.34 5.80
CA TYR A 190 -10.92 -7.45 6.41
C TYR A 190 -10.17 -8.77 6.28
N GLY A 191 -9.73 -9.08 5.06
CA GLY A 191 -8.95 -10.29 4.78
C GLY A 191 -7.65 -10.33 5.58
N GLN A 192 -6.91 -9.22 5.63
CA GLN A 192 -5.69 -9.11 6.43
C GLN A 192 -5.95 -9.27 7.94
N LEU A 193 -7.03 -8.67 8.44
CA LEU A 193 -7.41 -8.78 9.86
C LEU A 193 -7.76 -10.24 10.21
N LEU A 194 -8.44 -10.96 9.33
CA LEU A 194 -8.73 -12.39 9.53
C LEU A 194 -7.45 -13.22 9.65
N PHE A 195 -6.41 -12.91 8.86
CA PHE A 195 -5.09 -13.53 9.01
C PHE A 195 -4.47 -13.25 10.38
N GLN A 196 -4.48 -12.00 10.83
CA GLN A 196 -3.95 -11.61 12.14
C GLN A 196 -4.67 -12.31 13.29
N LEU A 197 -5.99 -12.54 13.15
CA LEU A 197 -6.81 -13.26 14.11
C LEU A 197 -6.70 -14.79 14.01
N GLY A 198 -5.91 -15.33 13.07
CA GLY A 198 -5.71 -16.77 12.89
C GLY A 198 -6.75 -17.47 12.01
N TYR A 199 -7.72 -16.74 11.45
CA TYR A 199 -8.72 -17.26 10.51
C TYR A 199 -8.18 -17.30 9.07
N GLN A 200 -7.04 -17.96 8.87
CA GLN A 200 -6.26 -17.92 7.62
C GLN A 200 -7.06 -18.31 6.38
N GLU A 201 -7.78 -19.44 6.38
CA GLU A 201 -8.54 -19.89 5.20
C GLU A 201 -9.66 -18.90 4.82
N LYS A 202 -10.34 -18.34 5.82
CA LYS A 202 -11.38 -17.33 5.58
C LYS A 202 -10.77 -16.05 5.03
N GLY A 203 -9.64 -15.61 5.60
CA GLY A 203 -8.87 -14.47 5.10
C GLY A 203 -8.45 -14.65 3.65
N LEU A 204 -7.90 -15.82 3.30
CA LEU A 204 -7.54 -16.17 1.92
C LEU A 204 -8.74 -16.15 0.97
N SER A 205 -9.87 -16.70 1.39
CA SER A 205 -11.10 -16.70 0.56
C SER A 205 -11.55 -15.27 0.23
N VAL A 206 -11.63 -14.40 1.24
CA VAL A 206 -12.01 -13.00 1.08
C VAL A 206 -11.01 -12.25 0.18
N LEU A 207 -9.72 -12.44 0.41
CA LEU A 207 -8.67 -11.79 -0.38
C LEU A 207 -8.58 -12.30 -1.80
N SER A 208 -8.89 -13.58 -2.04
CA SER A 208 -8.97 -14.13 -3.39
C SER A 208 -10.07 -13.45 -4.19
N GLU A 209 -11.29 -13.31 -3.64
CA GLU A 209 -12.38 -12.61 -4.33
C GLU A 209 -12.03 -11.15 -4.61
N TYR A 210 -11.36 -10.47 -3.67
CA TYR A 210 -10.86 -9.12 -3.87
C TYR A 210 -9.79 -9.05 -4.96
N ALA A 211 -8.81 -9.96 -4.94
CA ALA A 211 -7.75 -10.02 -5.94
C ALA A 211 -8.31 -10.37 -7.32
N ASP A 212 -9.24 -11.30 -7.45
CA ASP A 212 -9.79 -11.73 -8.75
C ASP A 212 -10.46 -10.57 -9.51
N ARG A 213 -11.10 -9.65 -8.78
CA ARG A 213 -11.69 -8.43 -9.33
C ARG A 213 -10.66 -7.39 -9.73
N ASN A 214 -9.52 -7.39 -9.05
CA ASN A 214 -8.38 -6.50 -9.29
C ASN A 214 -7.23 -7.26 -10.00
N ASN A 215 -7.56 -8.17 -10.92
CA ASN A 215 -6.58 -9.05 -11.56
C ASN A 215 -5.54 -8.32 -12.42
N GLY A 216 -5.81 -7.08 -12.83
CA GLY A 216 -4.89 -6.21 -13.56
C GLY A 216 -3.96 -5.39 -12.66
N ASP A 217 -4.28 -5.27 -11.38
CA ASP A 217 -3.51 -4.45 -10.44
C ASP A 217 -2.34 -5.26 -9.87
N PHE A 218 -1.12 -4.91 -10.31
CA PHE A 218 0.08 -5.62 -9.88
C PHE A 218 0.29 -5.57 -8.36
N ASP A 219 0.01 -4.44 -7.71
CA ASP A 219 0.31 -4.26 -6.29
C ASP A 219 -0.63 -5.11 -5.43
N ILE A 220 -1.91 -5.18 -5.80
CA ILE A 220 -2.89 -6.08 -5.15
C ILE A 220 -2.51 -7.54 -5.36
N GLN A 221 -2.20 -7.95 -6.60
CA GLN A 221 -1.83 -9.34 -6.90
C GLN A 221 -0.54 -9.76 -6.19
N PHE A 222 0.45 -8.87 -6.12
CA PHE A 222 1.72 -9.14 -5.46
C PHE A 222 1.57 -9.22 -3.93
N ALA A 223 0.74 -8.34 -3.34
CA ALA A 223 0.42 -8.40 -1.92
C ALA A 223 -0.34 -9.69 -1.58
N PHE A 224 -1.29 -10.11 -2.42
CA PHE A 224 -2.03 -11.36 -2.21
C PHE A 224 -1.14 -12.59 -2.37
N ALA A 225 -0.26 -12.59 -3.38
CA ALA A 225 0.75 -13.62 -3.57
C ALA A 225 1.70 -13.74 -2.36
N SER A 226 2.04 -12.64 -1.71
CA SER A 226 2.87 -12.66 -0.49
C SER A 226 2.16 -13.36 0.67
N LEU A 227 0.84 -13.20 0.80
CA LEU A 227 0.05 -13.94 1.79
C LEU A 227 -0.07 -15.43 1.44
N LEU A 228 -0.22 -15.76 0.15
CA LEU A 228 -0.20 -17.15 -0.31
C LEU A 228 1.14 -17.84 -0.03
N TRP A 229 2.25 -17.10 -0.11
CA TRP A 229 3.59 -17.59 0.24
C TRP A 229 3.68 -17.96 1.73
N GLU A 230 3.20 -17.08 2.61
CA GLU A 230 3.16 -17.31 4.06
C GLU A 230 2.27 -18.52 4.41
N ALA A 231 1.12 -18.64 3.73
CA ALA A 231 0.19 -19.77 3.88
C ALA A 231 0.64 -21.08 3.17
N ASN A 232 1.84 -21.09 2.59
CA ASN A 232 2.40 -22.22 1.82
C ASN A 232 1.48 -22.71 0.67
N ARG A 233 0.73 -21.80 0.05
CA ARG A 233 -0.15 -22.04 -1.10
C ARG A 233 0.59 -21.77 -2.42
N ASN A 234 1.74 -22.42 -2.59
CA ASN A 234 2.71 -22.12 -3.65
C ASN A 234 2.12 -22.27 -5.08
N ARG A 235 1.20 -23.21 -5.29
CA ARG A 235 0.52 -23.37 -6.59
C ARG A 235 -0.36 -22.17 -6.93
N GLN A 236 -1.22 -21.74 -6.01
CA GLN A 236 -2.11 -20.59 -6.21
C GLN A 236 -1.29 -19.32 -6.43
N LEU A 237 -0.25 -19.11 -5.61
CA LEU A 237 0.69 -17.99 -5.77
C LEU A 237 1.21 -17.86 -7.20
N ARG A 238 1.66 -18.97 -7.78
CA ARG A 238 2.20 -18.97 -9.16
C ARG A 238 1.14 -18.65 -10.20
N GLU A 239 -0.09 -19.13 -10.04
CA GLU A 239 -1.20 -18.79 -10.95
C GLU A 239 -1.57 -17.30 -10.83
N THR A 240 -1.69 -16.78 -9.61
CA THR A 240 -1.95 -15.36 -9.32
C THR A 240 -0.93 -14.45 -10.02
N LEU A 241 0.36 -14.82 -10.00
CA LEU A 241 1.44 -14.00 -10.56
C LEU A 241 1.75 -14.27 -12.03
N LYS A 242 1.12 -15.27 -12.66
CA LYS A 242 1.36 -15.66 -14.05
C LYS A 242 1.25 -14.49 -15.05
N PRO A 243 0.27 -13.57 -14.94
CA PRO A 243 0.16 -12.43 -15.85
C PRO A 243 1.34 -11.43 -15.74
N PHE A 244 2.05 -11.44 -14.61
CA PHE A 244 3.10 -10.45 -14.28
C PHE A 244 4.52 -10.99 -14.40
N THR A 245 4.70 -12.15 -15.02
CA THR A 245 6.01 -12.84 -15.18
C THR A 245 7.06 -12.04 -15.95
N ALA A 246 6.67 -10.97 -16.65
CA ALA A 246 7.60 -10.04 -17.28
C ALA A 246 8.43 -9.24 -16.24
N LYS A 247 7.89 -9.01 -15.04
CA LYS A 247 8.56 -8.28 -13.95
C LYS A 247 9.55 -9.21 -13.23
N ASP A 248 10.79 -8.76 -13.10
CA ASP A 248 11.86 -9.54 -12.45
C ASP A 248 11.54 -9.88 -10.99
N THR A 249 10.90 -8.97 -10.25
CA THR A 249 10.46 -9.20 -8.87
C THR A 249 9.54 -10.42 -8.76
N VAL A 250 8.64 -10.59 -9.72
CA VAL A 250 7.77 -11.76 -9.83
C VAL A 250 8.58 -13.01 -10.16
N SER A 251 9.48 -12.94 -11.14
CA SER A 251 10.33 -14.08 -11.50
C SER A 251 11.16 -14.58 -10.32
N TYR A 252 11.69 -13.67 -9.49
CA TYR A 252 12.44 -14.05 -8.28
C TYR A 252 11.58 -14.77 -7.25
N LEU A 253 10.37 -14.26 -6.98
CA LEU A 253 9.44 -14.90 -6.04
C LEU A 253 8.99 -16.27 -6.56
N VAL A 254 8.66 -16.38 -7.85
CA VAL A 254 8.28 -17.65 -8.48
C VAL A 254 9.42 -18.67 -8.41
N ALA A 255 10.67 -18.26 -8.69
CA ALA A 255 11.82 -19.15 -8.54
C ALA A 255 12.03 -19.61 -7.10
N ASP A 256 11.85 -18.73 -6.11
CA ASP A 256 11.90 -19.09 -4.69
C ASP A 256 10.79 -20.08 -4.32
N THR A 257 9.63 -20.01 -4.96
CA THR A 257 8.54 -20.98 -4.78
C THR A 257 8.84 -22.35 -5.34
N TYR A 258 9.39 -22.42 -6.54
CA TYR A 258 9.85 -23.67 -7.11
C TYR A 258 10.97 -24.29 -6.26
N ARG A 259 11.88 -23.47 -5.73
CA ARG A 259 12.93 -23.93 -4.79
C ARG A 259 12.34 -24.54 -3.53
N ARG A 260 11.33 -23.92 -2.92
CA ARG A 260 10.64 -24.43 -1.72
C ARG A 260 9.92 -25.76 -2.00
N ASP A 261 9.34 -25.90 -3.18
CA ASP A 261 8.68 -27.13 -3.66
C ASP A 261 9.69 -28.18 -4.18
N GLN A 262 11.01 -27.93 -4.07
CA GLN A 262 12.08 -28.78 -4.62
C GLN A 262 11.97 -29.02 -6.14
N MET A 263 11.33 -28.11 -6.87
CA MET A 263 11.21 -28.11 -8.33
C MET A 263 12.40 -27.38 -8.96
N TRP A 264 13.59 -27.96 -8.80
CA TRP A 264 14.87 -27.32 -9.13
C TRP A 264 14.95 -26.86 -10.59
N ASP A 265 14.56 -27.70 -11.54
CA ASP A 265 14.65 -27.39 -12.97
C ASP A 265 13.74 -26.21 -13.34
N SER A 266 12.55 -26.12 -12.73
CA SER A 266 11.64 -24.99 -12.92
C SER A 266 12.19 -23.69 -12.33
N ALA A 267 12.83 -23.77 -11.15
CA ALA A 267 13.49 -22.62 -10.54
C ALA A 267 14.67 -22.11 -11.39
N VAL A 268 15.51 -23.03 -11.91
CA VAL A 268 16.63 -22.72 -12.82
C VAL A 268 16.10 -22.01 -14.07
N TYR A 269 15.13 -22.62 -14.75
CA TYR A 269 14.56 -22.09 -15.99
C TYR A 269 14.04 -20.65 -15.84
N VAL A 270 13.35 -20.35 -14.73
CA VAL A 270 12.84 -19.00 -14.47
C VAL A 270 13.99 -18.00 -14.28
N LEU A 271 15.04 -18.36 -13.55
CA LEU A 271 16.18 -17.48 -13.32
C LEU A 271 17.01 -17.26 -14.59
N GLU A 272 17.25 -18.31 -15.37
CA GLU A 272 17.94 -18.23 -16.66
C GLU A 272 17.22 -17.28 -17.62
N LYS A 273 15.88 -17.30 -17.65
CA LYS A 273 15.09 -16.32 -18.41
C LYS A 273 15.32 -14.87 -17.97
N VAL A 274 15.52 -14.62 -16.68
CA VAL A 274 15.84 -13.27 -16.18
C VAL A 274 17.26 -12.88 -16.59
N ILE A 275 18.22 -13.79 -16.45
CA ILE A 275 19.63 -13.57 -16.86
C ILE A 275 19.72 -13.30 -18.37
N ALA A 276 18.94 -14.02 -19.18
CA ALA A 276 18.93 -13.85 -20.64
C ALA A 276 18.43 -12.47 -21.09
N LYS A 277 17.60 -11.79 -20.28
CA LYS A 277 17.17 -10.41 -20.57
C LYS A 277 18.28 -9.39 -20.30
N ASP A 278 19.06 -9.62 -19.24
CA ASP A 278 20.14 -8.73 -18.81
C ASP A 278 21.16 -9.52 -17.99
N SER A 279 22.24 -9.94 -18.64
CA SER A 279 23.30 -10.76 -18.05
C SER A 279 24.21 -9.98 -17.09
N SER A 280 24.13 -8.64 -17.07
CA SER A 280 24.90 -7.81 -16.14
C SER A 280 24.31 -7.78 -14.72
N ARG A 281 23.05 -8.22 -14.57
CA ARG A 281 22.35 -8.20 -13.27
C ARG A 281 22.88 -9.28 -12.34
N ARG A 282 23.55 -8.85 -11.26
CA ARG A 282 24.11 -9.73 -10.23
C ARG A 282 23.06 -10.57 -9.48
N LYS A 283 21.88 -10.00 -9.18
CA LYS A 283 20.86 -10.63 -8.34
C LYS A 283 20.35 -12.01 -8.85
N PRO A 284 19.92 -12.17 -10.12
CA PRO A 284 19.49 -13.47 -10.64
C PRO A 284 20.62 -14.51 -10.68
N ILE A 285 21.85 -14.10 -11.00
CA ILE A 285 23.02 -14.98 -11.03
C ILE A 285 23.33 -15.51 -9.63
N TRP A 286 23.31 -14.62 -8.62
CA TRP A 286 23.46 -15.00 -7.21
C TRP A 286 22.39 -16.00 -6.76
N LYS A 287 21.13 -15.78 -7.15
CA LYS A 287 20.03 -16.70 -6.85
C LYS A 287 20.24 -18.06 -7.52
N LEU A 288 20.70 -18.08 -8.77
CA LEU A 288 20.94 -19.31 -9.53
C LEU A 288 22.10 -20.11 -8.94
N ALA A 289 23.22 -19.45 -8.61
CA ALA A 289 24.34 -20.07 -7.91
C ALA A 289 23.90 -20.73 -6.59
N ARG A 290 23.12 -20.01 -5.77
CA ARG A 290 22.57 -20.53 -4.51
C ARG A 290 21.60 -21.68 -4.72
N LEU A 291 20.79 -21.64 -5.78
CA LEU A 291 19.87 -22.72 -6.13
C LEU A 291 20.63 -24.03 -6.42
N TYR A 292 21.74 -23.95 -7.16
CA TYR A 292 22.61 -25.10 -7.40
C TYR A 292 23.27 -25.61 -6.11
N GLU A 293 23.68 -24.70 -5.22
CA GLU A 293 24.20 -25.10 -3.90
C GLU A 293 23.15 -25.84 -3.07
N ASP A 294 21.94 -25.29 -2.96
CA ASP A 294 20.83 -25.87 -2.19
C ASP A 294 20.45 -27.27 -2.70
N ARG A 295 20.56 -27.49 -4.02
CA ARG A 295 20.35 -28.81 -4.66
C ARG A 295 21.50 -29.80 -4.42
N GLY A 296 22.66 -29.32 -4.01
CA GLY A 296 23.90 -30.09 -3.84
C GLY A 296 24.78 -30.15 -5.10
N TRP A 297 24.47 -29.38 -6.15
CA TRP A 297 25.26 -29.30 -7.38
C TRP A 297 26.38 -28.26 -7.24
N LEU A 298 27.27 -28.53 -6.30
CA LEU A 298 28.34 -27.60 -5.88
C LEU A 298 29.24 -27.17 -7.04
N LEU A 299 29.64 -28.11 -7.90
CA LEU A 299 30.49 -27.81 -9.06
C LEU A 299 29.80 -26.92 -10.08
N THR A 300 28.49 -27.09 -10.28
CA THR A 300 27.69 -26.27 -11.21
C THR A 300 27.50 -24.85 -10.69
N SER A 301 27.57 -24.62 -9.38
CA SER A 301 27.43 -23.29 -8.78
C SER A 301 28.65 -22.40 -9.00
N ILE A 302 29.86 -22.97 -8.99
CA ILE A 302 31.13 -22.22 -9.04
C ILE A 302 31.23 -21.28 -10.26
N PRO A 303 30.97 -21.71 -11.51
CA PRO A 303 31.08 -20.83 -12.67
C PRO A 303 30.21 -19.57 -12.60
N TYR A 304 29.02 -19.66 -11.97
CA TYR A 304 28.15 -18.50 -11.78
C TYR A 304 28.69 -17.52 -10.73
N LEU A 305 29.36 -18.03 -9.69
CA LEU A 305 30.03 -17.19 -8.69
C LEU A 305 31.31 -16.57 -9.26
N GLU A 306 32.08 -17.30 -10.07
CA GLU A 306 33.24 -16.77 -10.79
C GLU A 306 32.81 -15.62 -11.70
N TYR A 307 31.73 -15.81 -12.45
CA TYR A 307 31.14 -14.75 -13.28
C TYR A 307 30.74 -13.51 -12.46
N LEU A 308 30.25 -13.68 -11.22
CA LEU A 308 29.96 -12.56 -10.33
C LEU A 308 31.21 -11.81 -9.85
N VAL A 309 32.31 -12.53 -9.62
CA VAL A 309 33.62 -11.93 -9.31
C VAL A 309 34.15 -11.16 -10.52
N ASP A 310 34.01 -11.71 -11.73
CA ASP A 310 34.44 -11.02 -12.96
C ASP A 310 33.63 -9.75 -13.23
N LEU A 311 32.31 -9.79 -12.98
CA LEU A 311 31.43 -8.61 -13.09
C LEU A 311 31.77 -7.52 -12.08
N ASN A 312 32.22 -7.89 -10.87
CA ASN A 312 32.62 -6.94 -9.84
C ASN A 312 33.73 -7.52 -8.96
N PRO A 313 35.00 -7.29 -9.30
CA PRO A 313 36.13 -7.83 -8.54
C PRO A 313 36.22 -7.35 -7.09
N ALA A 314 35.57 -6.22 -6.75
CA ALA A 314 35.51 -5.72 -5.38
C ALA A 314 34.46 -6.44 -4.53
N ASP A 315 33.57 -7.25 -5.12
CA ASP A 315 32.60 -8.06 -4.39
C ASP A 315 33.27 -9.30 -3.78
N THR A 316 33.74 -9.16 -2.55
CA THR A 316 34.37 -10.25 -1.81
C THR A 316 33.40 -11.38 -1.45
N LEU A 317 32.08 -11.17 -1.49
CA LEU A 317 31.09 -12.18 -1.11
C LEU A 317 31.11 -13.39 -2.04
N ALA A 318 31.23 -13.17 -3.35
CA ALA A 318 31.25 -14.26 -4.33
C ALA A 318 32.52 -15.10 -4.18
N ALA A 319 33.68 -14.45 -4.04
CA ALA A 319 34.96 -15.12 -3.80
C ALA A 319 34.97 -15.94 -2.50
N GLN A 320 34.46 -15.37 -1.40
CA GLN A 320 34.31 -16.10 -0.13
C GLN A 320 33.38 -17.32 -0.26
N ARG A 321 32.31 -17.19 -1.05
CA ARG A 321 31.38 -18.29 -1.30
C ARG A 321 32.03 -19.42 -2.09
N ILE A 322 32.84 -19.10 -3.11
CA ILE A 322 33.61 -20.08 -3.89
C ILE A 322 34.52 -20.89 -2.95
N ASP A 323 35.31 -20.24 -2.10
CA ASP A 323 36.20 -20.92 -1.14
C ASP A 323 35.41 -21.86 -0.21
N LEU A 324 34.26 -21.40 0.31
CA LEU A 324 33.38 -22.24 1.13
C LEU A 324 32.85 -23.47 0.39
N ILE A 325 32.46 -23.33 -0.88
CA ILE A 325 32.02 -24.44 -1.72
C ILE A 325 33.18 -25.42 -2.00
N GLN A 326 34.38 -24.92 -2.30
CA GLN A 326 35.57 -25.74 -2.55
C GLN A 326 35.94 -26.57 -1.32
N ARG A 327 35.90 -25.97 -0.12
CA ARG A 327 36.12 -26.70 1.15
C ARG A 327 35.07 -27.80 1.36
N LYS A 328 33.80 -27.52 1.05
CA LYS A 328 32.72 -28.54 1.10
C LYS A 328 32.98 -29.69 0.13
N ILE A 329 33.39 -29.39 -1.11
CA ILE A 329 33.73 -30.41 -2.11
C ILE A 329 34.88 -31.29 -1.60
N ALA A 330 35.97 -30.68 -1.11
CA ALA A 330 37.11 -31.41 -0.56
C ALA A 330 36.71 -32.31 0.62
N TYR A 331 35.86 -31.81 1.52
CA TYR A 331 35.32 -32.59 2.63
C TYR A 331 34.50 -33.79 2.15
N LEU A 332 33.57 -33.60 1.20
CA LEU A 332 32.76 -34.69 0.66
C LEU A 332 33.59 -35.74 -0.09
N GLN A 333 34.66 -35.31 -0.79
CA GLN A 333 35.59 -36.23 -1.44
C GLN A 333 36.37 -37.06 -0.42
N ARG A 334 36.82 -36.43 0.68
CA ARG A 334 37.48 -37.12 1.79
C ARG A 334 36.55 -38.17 2.43
N LEU A 335 35.31 -37.81 2.73
CA LEU A 335 34.33 -38.75 3.29
C LEU A 335 34.12 -39.96 2.37
N LYS A 336 33.92 -39.74 1.06
CA LYS A 336 33.79 -40.83 0.09
C LYS A 336 35.02 -41.73 0.03
N PHE A 337 36.21 -41.17 0.24
CA PHE A 337 37.44 -41.94 0.28
C PHE A 337 37.55 -42.78 1.57
N GLU A 338 37.14 -42.24 2.72
CA GLU A 338 37.08 -42.96 3.99
C GLU A 338 36.03 -44.08 3.97
N GLU A 339 34.84 -43.83 3.42
CA GLU A 339 33.79 -44.86 3.23
C GLU A 339 34.29 -46.06 2.43
N ARG A 340 35.05 -45.82 1.35
CA ARG A 340 35.63 -46.88 0.52
C ARG A 340 36.69 -47.71 1.25
N LYS A 341 37.32 -47.17 2.30
CA LYS A 341 38.31 -47.90 3.11
C LYS A 341 37.66 -48.78 4.17
N THR A 342 36.45 -48.45 4.60
CA THR A 342 35.72 -49.27 5.58
C THR A 342 35.22 -50.54 4.88
N PRO A 343 35.67 -51.75 5.25
CA PRO A 343 35.19 -52.96 4.62
C PRO A 343 33.68 -53.10 4.88
N THR A 344 32.89 -53.21 3.81
CA THR A 344 31.48 -53.58 3.92
C THR A 344 31.39 -54.99 4.48
N ILE A 345 30.94 -55.12 5.73
CA ILE A 345 30.63 -56.42 6.32
C ILE A 345 29.38 -56.95 5.60
N GLU A 346 29.58 -57.85 4.64
CA GLU A 346 28.48 -58.60 4.05
C GLU A 346 27.88 -59.52 5.12
N LEU A 347 26.77 -59.10 5.72
CA LEU A 347 25.96 -59.95 6.58
C LEU A 347 25.29 -61.01 5.69
N LYS A 348 25.91 -62.19 5.58
CA LYS A 348 25.23 -63.34 4.97
C LYS A 348 24.00 -63.68 5.80
N PRO A 349 22.80 -63.77 5.21
CA PRO A 349 21.59 -64.13 5.94
C PRO A 349 21.77 -65.53 6.53
N LYS A 350 21.54 -65.64 7.85
CA LYS A 350 21.60 -66.91 8.59
C LYS A 350 20.59 -67.87 7.95
N LYS A 351 21.06 -68.99 7.40
CA LYS A 351 20.17 -70.05 6.92
C LYS A 351 19.24 -70.43 8.07
N ILE A 352 17.95 -70.27 7.86
CA ILE A 352 16.91 -70.81 8.74
C ILE A 352 16.88 -72.30 8.42
N GLU A 353 17.37 -73.14 9.33
CA GLU A 353 17.24 -74.59 9.24
C GLU A 353 15.78 -74.94 9.55
N ASN A 354 15.11 -75.61 8.60
CA ASN A 354 13.75 -76.15 8.74
C ASN A 354 13.77 -77.49 9.47
#